data_AF-A0A9N9HIZ8-F1
#
_entry.id   AF-A0A9N9HIZ8-F1
#
_cell.length_a   1.000
_cell.length_b   1.000
_cell.length_c   1.000
_cell.angle_alpha   90.00
_cell.angle_beta   90.00
_cell.angle_gamma   90.00
#
_symmetry.space_group_name_H-M   'P 1'
#
loop_
_entity.id
_entity.type
_entity.pdbx_description
1 polymer ?
#
loop_
_entity_poly.entity_id
_entity_poly.type
_entity_poly.pdbx_seq_one_letter_code
_entity_poly.pdbx_strand_id
1 'polypeptide(L)'
;MFKKKSVILILFIFVTLVYSLPNPNKPQNGGGQVGEIAIVDFLGLPDEEALGRAVFTQITQDTCRATMQWNEGFTSGNPDDYKFNLDHIDITSDIRPHLLINPPGTAPIEIEFSTFTCLSLVGRRFKIKRKNETI
;
A
#
# COMPACT_ATOMS: atom_id res chain seq x y z
N MET A 1 53.94 -17.38 0.04
CA MET A 1 53.39 -16.01 0.16
C MET A 1 52.06 -15.97 -0.60
N PHE A 2 50.94 -16.32 0.04
CA PHE A 2 49.62 -16.42 -0.60
C PHE A 2 48.74 -15.25 -0.14
N LYS A 3 48.51 -14.27 -1.02
CA LYS A 3 47.50 -13.22 -0.82
C LYS A 3 46.11 -13.84 -1.05
N LYS A 4 45.41 -14.21 0.02
CA LYS A 4 43.95 -14.45 -0.05
C LYS A 4 43.27 -13.09 -0.09
N LYS A 5 42.65 -12.78 -1.23
CA LYS A 5 41.80 -11.61 -1.43
C LYS A 5 40.55 -11.79 -0.57
N SER A 6 40.31 -10.87 0.36
CA SER A 6 39.04 -10.80 1.10
C SER A 6 37.94 -10.43 0.11
N VAL A 7 37.02 -11.35 -0.13
CA VAL A 7 35.76 -11.05 -0.83
C VAL A 7 34.83 -10.45 0.22
N ILE A 8 34.65 -9.14 0.17
CA ILE A 8 33.62 -8.45 0.94
C ILE A 8 32.30 -8.75 0.22
N LEU A 9 31.49 -9.64 0.81
CA LEU A 9 30.13 -9.91 0.38
C LEU A 9 29.27 -8.70 0.79
N ILE A 10 29.01 -7.79 -0.16
CA ILE A 10 28.07 -6.69 0.04
C ILE A 10 26.66 -7.29 -0.01
N LEU A 11 26.02 -7.38 1.15
CA LEU A 11 24.61 -7.74 1.26
C LEU A 11 23.78 -6.59 0.66
N PHE A 12 23.18 -6.79 -0.51
CA PHE A 12 22.17 -5.87 -1.02
C PHE A 12 20.92 -6.00 -0.14
N ILE A 13 20.71 -5.02 0.75
CA ILE A 13 19.46 -4.88 1.50
C ILE A 13 18.43 -4.37 0.48
N PHE A 14 17.56 -5.25 0.00
CA PHE A 14 16.42 -4.88 -0.82
C PHE A 14 15.40 -4.16 0.06
N VAL A 15 15.48 -2.83 0.12
CA VAL A 15 14.44 -2.00 0.73
C VAL A 15 13.34 -1.81 -0.32
N THR A 16 12.31 -2.65 -0.29
CA THR A 16 11.14 -2.47 -1.17
C THR A 16 10.22 -1.40 -0.58
N LEU A 17 10.61 -0.14 -0.77
CA LEU A 17 9.74 1.00 -0.46
C LEU A 17 8.75 1.20 -1.60
N VAL A 18 7.62 0.51 -1.56
CA VAL A 18 6.51 0.68 -2.51
C VAL A 18 5.83 2.03 -2.22
N TYR A 19 5.84 2.94 -3.18
CA TYR A 19 5.19 4.25 -3.07
C TYR A 19 4.11 4.40 -4.14
N SER A 20 3.01 5.07 -3.79
CA SER A 20 1.98 5.43 -4.76
C SER A 20 2.21 6.83 -5.35
N LEU A 21 1.92 6.99 -6.65
CA LEU A 21 1.84 8.30 -7.29
C LEU A 21 0.44 8.92 -7.07
N PRO A 22 0.33 10.21 -6.74
CA PRO A 22 -0.96 10.86 -6.57
C PRO A 22 -1.71 11.00 -7.91
N ASN A 23 -3.00 10.64 -7.94
CA ASN A 23 -3.88 10.84 -9.10
C ASN A 23 -4.29 12.33 -9.20
N PRO A 24 -4.10 13.00 -10.35
CA PRO A 24 -4.25 14.45 -10.48
C PRO A 24 -5.70 14.99 -10.46
N ASN A 25 -6.74 14.14 -10.49
CA ASN A 25 -8.12 14.61 -10.61
C ASN A 25 -8.79 14.77 -9.23
N LYS A 26 -8.66 15.96 -8.60
CA LYS A 26 -9.34 16.30 -7.34
C LYS A 26 -10.61 17.15 -7.57
N PRO A 27 -11.83 16.59 -7.36
CA PRO A 27 -13.07 17.38 -7.27
C PRO A 27 -13.06 18.42 -6.14
N GLN A 28 -13.71 19.57 -6.36
CA GLN A 28 -13.64 20.77 -5.50
C GLN A 28 -14.65 20.83 -4.34
N ASN A 29 -15.59 19.90 -4.19
CA ASN A 29 -16.66 20.00 -3.18
C ASN A 29 -16.44 18.99 -2.04
N GLY A 30 -16.27 19.50 -0.81
CA GLY A 30 -15.77 18.77 0.37
C GLY A 30 -16.68 17.70 1.00
N GLY A 31 -17.51 17.00 0.23
CA GLY A 31 -18.27 15.83 0.65
C GLY A 31 -18.19 14.73 -0.40
N GLY A 32 -18.11 13.46 0.00
CA GLY A 32 -18.00 12.34 -0.92
C GLY A 32 -19.30 12.16 -1.71
N GLN A 33 -19.24 12.29 -3.04
CA GLN A 33 -20.39 11.95 -3.88
C GLN A 33 -20.42 10.43 -4.10
N VAL A 34 -21.59 9.81 -3.92
CA VAL A 34 -21.75 8.38 -4.20
C VAL A 34 -21.34 8.10 -5.65
N GLY A 35 -20.50 7.08 -5.83
CA GLY A 35 -19.91 6.72 -7.12
C GLY A 35 -18.56 7.38 -7.41
N GLU A 36 -18.03 8.25 -6.53
CA GLU A 36 -16.65 8.73 -6.66
C GLU A 36 -15.66 7.59 -6.51
N ILE A 37 -14.65 7.59 -7.38
CA ILE A 37 -13.62 6.55 -7.42
C ILE A 37 -12.24 7.21 -7.25
N ALA A 38 -11.45 6.65 -6.34
CA ALA A 38 -10.02 6.91 -6.25
C ALA A 38 -9.26 5.60 -6.50
N ILE A 39 -8.18 5.66 -7.29
CA ILE A 39 -7.37 4.49 -7.62
C ILE A 39 -5.95 4.76 -7.17
N VAL A 40 -5.34 3.76 -6.56
CA VAL A 40 -3.95 3.78 -6.11
C VAL A 40 -3.26 2.56 -6.69
N ASP A 41 -2.24 2.82 -7.51
CA ASP A 41 -1.31 1.80 -7.99
C ASP A 41 -0.08 1.77 -7.08
N PHE A 42 0.28 0.57 -6.64
CA PHE A 42 1.43 0.31 -5.78
C PHE A 42 2.60 -0.08 -6.67
N LEU A 43 3.53 0.85 -6.90
CA LEU A 43 4.67 0.62 -7.78
C LEU A 43 5.85 0.03 -7.00
N GLY A 44 6.62 -0.84 -7.66
CA GLY A 44 7.91 -1.32 -7.18
C GLY A 44 8.98 -0.22 -7.17
N LEU A 45 10.24 -0.59 -7.37
CA LEU A 45 11.34 0.38 -7.51
C LEU A 45 11.05 1.39 -8.65
N PRO A 46 11.75 2.54 -8.70
CA PRO A 46 11.55 3.51 -9.78
C PRO A 46 11.68 2.81 -11.15
N ASP A 47 10.67 2.99 -12.01
CA ASP A 47 10.50 2.38 -13.35
C ASP A 47 9.95 0.94 -13.41
N GLU A 48 9.46 0.37 -12.30
CA GLU A 48 8.80 -0.94 -12.29
C GLU A 48 7.26 -0.87 -12.44
N GLU A 49 6.66 -1.99 -12.87
CA GLU A 49 5.21 -2.16 -13.01
C GLU A 49 4.49 -2.13 -11.64
N ALA A 50 3.16 -1.90 -11.67
CA ALA A 50 2.34 -1.93 -10.46
C ALA A 50 2.29 -3.34 -9.86
N LEU A 51 2.81 -3.49 -8.64
CA LEU A 51 2.82 -4.73 -7.86
C LEU A 51 1.48 -5.00 -7.15
N GLY A 52 0.59 -4.02 -7.18
CA GLY A 52 -0.77 -4.13 -6.67
C GLY A 52 -1.60 -2.89 -6.95
N ARG A 53 -2.90 -2.99 -6.66
CA ARG A 53 -3.87 -1.92 -6.86
C ARG A 53 -4.87 -1.89 -5.71
N ALA A 54 -5.23 -0.68 -5.30
CA ALA A 54 -6.40 -0.41 -4.49
C ALA A 54 -7.37 0.49 -5.28
N VAL A 55 -8.63 0.08 -5.33
CA VAL A 55 -9.74 0.87 -5.88
C VAL A 55 -10.65 1.23 -4.73
N PHE A 56 -10.87 2.52 -4.55
CA PHE A 56 -11.74 3.10 -3.53
C PHE A 56 -12.99 3.64 -4.21
N THR A 57 -14.16 3.19 -3.76
CA THR A 57 -15.46 3.59 -4.31
C THR A 57 -16.34 4.13 -3.19
N GLN A 58 -16.86 5.34 -3.38
CA GLN A 58 -17.76 5.99 -2.43
C GLN A 58 -19.14 5.34 -2.56
N ILE A 59 -19.56 4.54 -1.58
CA ILE A 59 -20.81 3.76 -1.63
C ILE A 59 -21.98 4.45 -0.91
N THR A 60 -21.68 5.25 0.11
CA THR A 60 -22.64 6.16 0.76
C THR A 60 -21.98 7.53 0.92
N GLN A 61 -22.63 8.54 1.51
CA GLN A 61 -21.97 9.84 1.75
C GLN A 61 -20.75 9.73 2.70
N ASP A 62 -20.78 8.77 3.63
CA ASP A 62 -19.79 8.64 4.70
C ASP A 62 -18.95 7.36 4.61
N THR A 63 -19.26 6.44 3.69
CA THR A 63 -18.58 5.15 3.56
C THR A 63 -17.82 5.06 2.23
N CYS A 64 -16.50 4.88 2.34
CA CYS A 64 -15.60 4.60 1.23
C CYS A 64 -15.17 3.13 1.28
N ARG A 65 -15.51 2.34 0.25
CA ARG A 65 -15.12 0.93 0.16
C ARG A 65 -13.83 0.81 -0.63
N ALA A 66 -12.85 0.09 -0.10
CA ALA A 66 -11.63 -0.28 -0.80
C ALA A 66 -11.68 -1.74 -1.25
N THR A 67 -11.42 -1.98 -2.52
CA THR A 67 -11.06 -3.30 -3.07
C THR A 67 -9.59 -3.29 -3.40
N MET A 68 -8.81 -4.17 -2.80
CA MET A 68 -7.35 -4.15 -2.89
C MET A 68 -6.78 -5.52 -3.24
N GLN A 69 -5.70 -5.55 -4.00
CA GLN A 69 -4.97 -6.77 -4.33
C GLN A 69 -3.52 -6.44 -4.66
N TRP A 70 -2.60 -7.26 -4.14
CA TRP A 70 -1.19 -7.24 -4.50
C TRP A 70 -0.78 -8.59 -5.08
N ASN A 71 -0.03 -8.57 -6.17
CA ASN A 71 0.56 -9.76 -6.76
C ASN A 71 1.93 -10.05 -6.14
N GLU A 72 2.65 -9.00 -5.73
CA GLU A 72 4.00 -9.08 -5.16
C GLU A 72 4.19 -8.08 -3.99
N GLY A 73 5.38 -8.07 -3.38
CA GLY A 73 5.76 -7.13 -2.32
C GLY A 73 5.56 -7.64 -0.88
N PHE A 74 4.91 -8.79 -0.70
CA PHE A 74 4.72 -9.44 0.60
C PHE A 74 5.60 -10.69 0.73
N THR A 75 6.71 -10.58 1.48
CA THR A 75 7.70 -11.67 1.65
C THR A 75 7.39 -12.63 2.82
N SER A 76 6.51 -12.21 3.72
CA SER A 76 6.03 -12.98 4.89
C SER A 76 4.52 -13.12 4.82
N GLY A 77 4.01 -14.31 5.14
CA GLY A 77 2.57 -14.59 5.24
C GLY A 77 1.91 -14.06 6.52
N ASN A 78 2.65 -13.46 7.46
CA ASN A 78 2.11 -12.92 8.70
C ASN A 78 1.68 -11.44 8.55
N PRO A 79 0.38 -11.10 8.67
CA PRO A 79 -0.10 -9.71 8.61
C PRO A 79 0.54 -8.78 9.64
N ASP A 80 0.98 -9.30 10.79
CA ASP A 80 1.61 -8.49 11.83
C ASP A 80 3.00 -7.96 11.44
N ASP A 81 3.61 -8.47 10.38
CA ASP A 81 4.91 -7.97 9.90
C ASP A 81 4.80 -6.64 9.16
N TYR A 82 3.59 -6.17 8.85
CA TYR A 82 3.34 -5.00 8.01
C TYR A 82 2.57 -3.89 8.75
N LYS A 83 2.79 -2.67 8.28
CA LYS A 83 2.08 -1.45 8.67
C LYS A 83 1.54 -0.75 7.42
N PHE A 84 0.33 -0.24 7.53
CA PHE A 84 -0.39 0.43 6.45
C PHE A 84 -0.66 1.87 6.85
N ASN A 85 -0.21 2.81 6.01
CA ASN A 85 -0.35 4.23 6.27
C ASN A 85 -0.96 4.95 5.08
N LEU A 86 -1.91 5.84 5.36
CA LEU A 86 -2.43 6.82 4.43
C LEU A 86 -1.89 8.19 4.86
N ASP A 87 -0.88 8.68 4.15
CA ASP A 87 -0.01 9.78 4.57
C ASP A 87 0.55 9.57 5.99
N HIS A 88 -0.03 10.27 6.97
CA HIS A 88 0.36 10.24 8.38
C HIS A 88 -0.62 9.43 9.26
N ILE A 89 -1.70 8.91 8.68
CA ILE A 89 -2.72 8.14 9.39
C ILE A 89 -2.32 6.67 9.36
N ASP A 90 -2.31 6.02 10.53
CA ASP A 90 -2.14 4.56 10.64
C ASP A 90 -3.50 3.89 10.51
N ILE A 91 -3.67 3.09 9.46
CA ILE A 91 -4.90 2.33 9.15
C ILE A 91 -4.66 0.83 9.31
N THR A 92 -3.58 0.44 9.98
CA THR A 92 -3.19 -0.97 10.11
C THR A 92 -4.24 -1.79 10.84
N SER A 93 -4.89 -1.24 11.87
CA SER A 93 -5.95 -1.93 12.63
C SER A 93 -7.16 -2.27 11.78
N ASP A 94 -7.45 -1.43 10.79
CA ASP A 94 -8.64 -1.56 9.94
C ASP A 94 -8.39 -2.61 8.86
N ILE A 95 -7.16 -2.68 8.33
CA ILE A 95 -6.79 -3.60 7.25
C ILE A 95 -6.46 -5.00 7.76
N ARG A 96 -5.72 -5.09 8.88
CA ARG A 96 -5.14 -6.35 9.35
C ARG A 96 -6.16 -7.50 9.51
N PRO A 97 -7.36 -7.31 10.08
CA PRO A 97 -8.31 -8.40 10.27
C PRO A 97 -8.82 -9.03 8.97
N HIS A 98 -8.73 -8.30 7.86
CA HIS A 98 -9.22 -8.74 6.56
C HIS A 98 -8.09 -9.26 5.67
N LEU A 99 -6.83 -9.00 6.02
CA LEU A 99 -5.68 -9.27 5.17
C LEU A 99 -5.30 -10.76 5.17
N LEU A 100 -5.48 -11.42 4.02
CA LEU A 100 -4.96 -12.75 3.76
C LEU A 100 -3.73 -12.65 2.84
N ILE A 101 -2.55 -12.93 3.39
CA ILE A 101 -1.28 -12.85 2.66
C ILE A 101 -0.90 -14.23 2.15
N ASN A 102 -0.78 -14.35 0.83
CA ASN A 102 -0.28 -15.53 0.14
C ASN A 102 0.96 -15.09 -0.65
N PRO A 103 2.17 -15.19 -0.07
CA PRO A 103 3.39 -14.72 -0.71
C PRO A 103 3.54 -15.25 -2.15
N PRO A 104 3.99 -14.43 -3.11
CA PRO A 104 4.59 -13.11 -2.90
C PRO A 104 3.59 -11.94 -2.73
N GLY A 105 2.28 -12.18 -2.72
CA GLY A 105 1.23 -11.15 -2.69
C GLY A 105 0.12 -11.40 -1.67
N THR A 106 -1.10 -10.99 -2.01
CA THR A 106 -2.31 -11.14 -1.16
C THR A 106 -3.46 -11.74 -1.96
N ALA A 107 -4.42 -12.35 -1.25
CA ALA A 107 -5.75 -12.53 -1.84
C ALA A 107 -6.44 -11.16 -2.03
N PRO A 108 -7.46 -11.06 -2.90
CA PRO A 108 -8.30 -9.86 -2.98
C PRO A 108 -8.95 -9.57 -1.63
N ILE A 109 -8.92 -8.30 -1.23
CA ILE A 109 -9.51 -7.82 0.03
C ILE A 109 -10.51 -6.71 -0.24
N GLU A 110 -11.63 -6.75 0.50
CA GLU A 110 -12.66 -5.73 0.48
C GLU A 110 -12.89 -5.22 1.90
N ILE A 111 -12.77 -3.89 2.09
CA ILE A 111 -12.87 -3.23 3.39
C ILE A 111 -13.66 -1.94 3.24
N GLU A 112 -14.48 -1.59 4.22
CA GLU A 112 -15.19 -0.31 4.28
C GLU A 112 -14.57 0.62 5.32
N PHE A 113 -14.37 1.87 4.93
CA PHE A 113 -13.86 2.92 5.80
C PHE A 113 -14.93 3.98 5.99
N SER A 114 -15.24 4.28 7.26
CA SER A 114 -16.12 5.38 7.67
C SER A 114 -15.33 6.58 8.22
N THR A 115 -14.01 6.45 8.33
CA THR A 115 -13.10 7.48 8.87
C THR A 115 -12.69 8.52 7.83
N PHE A 116 -12.94 8.26 6.54
CA PHE A 116 -12.62 9.16 5.43
C PHE A 116 -13.53 8.92 4.22
N THR A 117 -13.65 9.94 3.36
CA THR A 117 -14.31 9.83 2.05
C THR A 117 -13.29 9.52 0.96
N CYS A 118 -13.72 8.88 -0.13
CA CYS A 118 -12.84 8.55 -1.26
C CYS A 118 -12.25 9.81 -1.92
N LEU A 119 -13.01 10.91 -2.00
CA LEU A 119 -12.50 12.20 -2.46
C LEU A 119 -11.31 12.68 -1.64
N SER A 120 -11.35 12.47 -0.32
CA SER A 120 -10.27 12.89 0.56
C SER A 120 -8.95 12.16 0.29
N LEU A 121 -8.98 11.00 -0.38
CA LEU A 121 -7.81 10.20 -0.74
C LEU A 121 -7.05 10.77 -1.94
N VAL A 122 -7.70 11.60 -2.76
CA VAL A 122 -7.06 12.15 -3.96
C VAL A 122 -5.87 13.03 -3.56
N GLY A 123 -4.71 12.73 -4.14
CA GLY A 123 -3.45 13.42 -3.83
C GLY A 123 -2.71 12.87 -2.60
N ARG A 124 -3.29 11.92 -1.86
CA ARG A 124 -2.65 11.28 -0.70
C ARG A 124 -1.77 10.11 -1.12
N ARG A 125 -0.80 9.76 -0.26
CA ARG A 125 0.09 8.62 -0.48
C ARG A 125 -0.32 7.45 0.41
N PHE A 126 -0.57 6.30 -0.21
CA PHE A 126 -0.69 5.03 0.50
C PHE A 126 0.71 4.40 0.60
N LYS A 127 1.15 4.07 1.81
CA LYS A 127 2.42 3.37 2.06
C LYS A 127 2.18 2.08 2.83
N ILE A 128 2.95 1.04 2.46
CA ILE A 128 3.04 -0.21 3.19
C ILE A 128 4.49 -0.34 3.65
N LYS A 129 4.71 -0.65 4.93
CA LYS A 129 6.04 -0.79 5.51
C LYS A 129 6.17 -2.10 6.27
N ARG A 130 7.32 -2.75 6.18
CA ARG A 130 7.66 -3.88 7.04
C ARG A 130 8.14 -3.37 8.40
N LYS A 131 7.63 -3.92 9.51
CA LYS A 131 7.91 -3.41 10.87
C LYS A 131 9.37 -3.51 11.30
N ASN A 132 10.13 -4.48 10.75
CA ASN A 132 11.50 -4.75 11.15
C ASN A 132 12.55 -4.19 10.18
N GLU A 133 12.13 -3.44 9.15
CA GLU A 133 13.05 -2.67 8.32
C GLU A 133 13.23 -1.29 8.94
N THR A 134 14.35 -1.14 9.65
CA THR A 134 14.84 0.17 10.10
C THR A 134 15.32 0.91 8.85
N ILE A 135 14.82 2.13 8.64
CA ILE A 135 15.22 3.02 7.55
C ILE A 135 16.72 3.31 7.63
#